data_AF-K2P0L0-F1
#
_entry.id   AF-K2P0L0-F1
#
_cell.length_a   1.000
_cell.length_b   1.000
_cell.length_c   1.000
_cell.angle_alpha   90.00
_cell.angle_beta   90.00
_cell.angle_gamma   90.00
#
_symmetry.space_group_name_H-M   'P 1'
#
loop_
_entity.id
_entity.type
_entity.pdbx_description
1 polymer ?
#
loop_
_entity_poly.entity_id
_entity_poly.type
_entity_poly.pdbx_seq_one_letter_code
_entity_poly.pdbx_strand_id
1 'polypeptide(L)'
;MSDFATLNSPTAIVCHRQVHGEMGGATVWCVVLADGFIIDCGSDGYAQGRAALLAEAVNQFGPEKFKQDGLREAHLSALKDKCDG
;
A
#
# COMPACT_ATOMS: atom_id res chain seq x y z
N MET A 1 19.89 1.09 -1.37
CA MET A 1 20.21 0.32 -0.15
C MET A 1 19.67 1.15 0.99
N SER A 2 18.58 0.74 1.63
CA SER A 2 17.94 1.52 2.69
C SER A 2 18.80 1.44 3.95
N ASP A 3 19.23 2.59 4.48
CA ASP A 3 19.97 2.61 5.75
C ASP A 3 19.00 2.57 6.96
N PHE A 4 19.55 2.32 8.16
CA PHE A 4 18.75 2.25 9.38
C PHE A 4 18.09 3.59 9.75
N ALA A 5 18.66 4.73 9.36
CA ALA A 5 18.06 6.03 9.59
C ALA A 5 16.80 6.22 8.72
N THR A 6 16.79 5.67 7.51
CA THR A 6 15.64 5.69 6.60
C THR A 6 14.48 4.88 7.19
N LEU A 7 14.77 3.70 7.76
CA LEU A 7 13.77 2.86 8.43
C LEU A 7 13.16 3.53 9.68
N ASN A 8 13.91 4.40 10.37
CA ASN A 8 13.41 5.16 11.52
C ASN A 8 12.85 6.54 11.14
N SER A 9 12.84 6.89 9.86
CA SER A 9 12.34 8.17 9.40
C SER A 9 10.82 8.11 9.16
N PRO A 10 10.12 9.26 9.17
CA PRO A 10 8.70 9.30 8.86
C PRO A 10 8.38 9.04 7.37
N THR A 11 9.37 8.69 6.54
CA THR A 11 9.17 8.55 5.10
C THR A 11 8.48 7.24 4.74
N ALA A 12 7.58 7.30 3.77
CA ALA A 12 7.06 6.15 3.07
C ALA A 12 8.14 5.52 2.19
N ILE A 13 8.32 4.22 2.34
CA ILE A 13 9.40 3.45 1.69
C ILE A 13 8.79 2.47 0.70
N VAL A 14 9.27 2.52 -0.54
CA VAL A 14 8.95 1.51 -1.55
C VAL A 14 9.70 0.22 -1.22
N CYS A 15 8.98 -0.89 -1.19
CA CYS A 15 9.55 -2.21 -1.00
C CYS A 15 8.82 -3.24 -1.87
N HIS A 16 9.31 -4.46 -1.85
CA HIS A 16 8.64 -5.59 -2.46
C HIS A 16 8.84 -6.83 -1.59
N ARG A 17 7.85 -7.72 -1.63
CA ARG A 17 7.90 -9.02 -0.97
C ARG A 17 7.78 -10.14 -2.00
N GLN A 18 8.55 -11.19 -1.80
CA GLN A 18 8.41 -12.42 -2.56
C GLN A 18 7.39 -13.31 -1.86
N VAL A 19 6.29 -13.60 -2.55
CA VAL A 19 5.28 -14.56 -2.11
C VAL A 19 5.57 -15.87 -2.82
N HIS A 20 5.70 -16.95 -2.06
CA HIS A 20 5.89 -18.29 -2.62
C HIS A 20 4.57 -19.04 -2.50
N GLY A 21 4.05 -19.54 -3.62
CA GLY A 21 2.84 -20.36 -3.67
C GLY A 21 3.02 -21.58 -4.56
N GLU A 22 2.16 -22.59 -4.38
CA GLU A 22 2.23 -23.86 -5.12
C GLU A 22 2.11 -23.67 -6.65
N MET A 23 1.44 -22.61 -7.10
CA MET A 23 1.27 -22.28 -8.52
C MET A 23 2.38 -21.38 -9.11
N GLY A 24 3.47 -21.16 -8.36
CA GLY A 24 4.54 -20.21 -8.71
C GLY A 24 4.54 -18.99 -7.79
N GLY A 25 5.73 -18.46 -7.53
CA GLY A 25 5.89 -17.28 -6.70
C GLY A 25 5.46 -15.98 -7.40
N ALA A 26 5.17 -14.94 -6.62
CA ALA A 26 4.85 -13.60 -7.11
C ALA A 26 5.66 -12.54 -6.35
N THR A 27 6.16 -11.54 -7.07
CA THR A 27 6.72 -10.33 -6.45
C THR A 27 5.60 -9.31 -6.27
N VAL A 28 5.26 -8.99 -5.03
CA VAL A 28 4.28 -7.95 -4.70
C VAL A 28 5.03 -6.69 -4.32
N TRP A 29 4.77 -5.59 -5.02
CA TRP A 29 5.28 -4.27 -4.67
C TRP A 29 4.37 -3.62 -3.63
N CYS A 30 4.97 -2.93 -2.65
CA CYS A 30 4.25 -2.32 -1.56
C CYS A 30 4.96 -1.07 -1.03
N VAL A 31 4.20 -0.22 -0.33
CA VAL A 31 4.71 0.96 0.37
C VAL A 31 4.57 0.73 1.87
N VAL A 32 5.67 0.86 2.60
CA VAL A 32 5.70 0.81 4.07
C VAL A 32 5.67 2.23 4.61
N LEU A 33 4.70 2.50 5.49
CA LEU A 33 4.56 3.75 6.20
C LEU A 33 5.35 3.72 7.51
N ALA A 34 5.63 4.89 8.08
CA ALA A 34 6.42 5.04 9.30
C ALA A 34 5.80 4.40 10.56
N ASP A 35 4.48 4.16 10.55
CA ASP A 35 3.75 3.45 11.61
C ASP A 35 3.73 1.92 11.40
N GLY A 36 4.46 1.43 10.41
CA GLY A 36 4.50 0.01 10.06
C GLY A 36 3.31 -0.46 9.20
N PHE A 37 2.42 0.44 8.77
CA PHE A 37 1.35 0.09 7.86
C PHE A 37 1.90 -0.23 6.46
N ILE A 38 1.39 -1.28 5.81
CA ILE A 38 1.86 -1.72 4.49
C ILE A 38 0.71 -1.61 3.51
N ILE A 39 0.93 -0.88 2.41
CA ILE A 39 -0.01 -0.72 1.31
C ILE A 39 0.47 -1.57 0.14
N ASP A 40 -0.29 -2.61 -0.22
CA ASP A 40 -0.01 -3.43 -1.40
C ASP A 40 -0.35 -2.67 -2.68
N CYS A 41 0.61 -2.61 -3.60
CA CYS A 41 0.47 -1.98 -4.91
C CYS A 41 0.30 -3.00 -6.04
N GLY A 42 0.24 -4.29 -5.73
CA GLY A 42 0.02 -5.40 -6.65
C GLY A 42 1.30 -6.08 -7.13
N SER A 43 1.15 -6.97 -8.11
CA SER A 43 2.24 -7.81 -8.65
C SER A 43 2.35 -7.81 -10.18
N ASP A 44 1.60 -6.93 -10.85
CA ASP A 44 1.67 -6.77 -12.31
C ASP A 44 2.86 -5.90 -12.75
N GLY A 45 3.07 -5.77 -14.07
CA GLY A 45 4.19 -5.02 -14.65
C GLY A 45 4.21 -3.51 -14.33
N TYR A 46 3.12 -2.95 -13.80
CA TYR A 46 3.02 -1.55 -13.38
C TYR A 46 3.11 -1.36 -11.87
N ALA A 47 3.16 -2.45 -11.09
CA ALA A 47 3.10 -2.40 -9.64
C ALA A 47 4.25 -1.60 -9.01
N GLN A 48 5.46 -1.69 -9.58
CA GLN A 48 6.61 -0.90 -9.13
C GLN A 48 6.37 0.61 -9.29
N GLY A 49 5.87 1.03 -10.47
CA GLY A 49 5.59 2.43 -10.77
C GLY A 49 4.49 2.99 -9.86
N ARG A 50 3.44 2.19 -9.61
CA ARG A 50 2.39 2.57 -8.64
C ARG A 50 2.93 2.75 -7.24
N ALA A 51 3.77 1.83 -6.76
CA ALA A 51 4.39 1.95 -5.44
C ALA A 51 5.28 3.20 -5.33
N ALA A 52 6.05 3.51 -6.37
CA ALA A 52 6.88 4.71 -6.41
C ALA A 52 6.04 6.00 -6.33
N LEU A 53 5.01 6.13 -7.17
CA LEU A 53 4.11 7.29 -7.17
C LEU A 53 3.37 7.43 -5.84
N LEU A 54 2.93 6.32 -5.24
CA LEU A 54 2.26 6.34 -3.95
C LEU A 54 3.21 6.79 -2.84
N ALA A 55 4.44 6.28 -2.78
CA ALA A 55 5.41 6.70 -1.78
C ALA A 55 5.75 8.20 -1.91
N GLU A 56 5.92 8.70 -3.14
CA GLU A 56 6.10 10.13 -3.41
C GLU A 56 4.91 10.95 -2.88
N ALA A 57 3.68 10.56 -3.23
CA ALA A 57 2.48 11.25 -2.80
C ALA A 57 2.32 11.24 -1.26
N VAL A 58 2.59 10.11 -0.60
CA VAL A 58 2.54 10.02 0.86
C VAL A 58 3.60 10.91 1.51
N ASN A 59 4.82 10.91 0.99
CA ASN A 59 5.90 11.75 1.50
C ASN A 59 5.61 13.24 1.30
N GLN A 60 4.87 13.61 0.25
CA GLN A 60 4.50 14.99 -0.03
C GLN A 60 3.28 15.47 0.79
N PHE A 61 2.25 14.65 0.94
CA PHE A 61 0.95 15.08 1.48
C PHE A 61 0.62 14.51 2.86
N GLY A 62 1.46 13.63 3.39
CA GLY A 62 1.27 12.93 4.65
C GLY A 62 0.40 11.68 4.54
N PRO A 63 0.62 10.67 5.40
CA PRO A 63 -0.04 9.36 5.29
C PRO A 63 -1.51 9.39 5.66
N GLU A 64 -1.97 10.36 6.45
CA GLU A 64 -3.36 10.44 6.92
C GLU A 64 -4.39 10.51 5.78
N LYS A 65 -4.03 11.12 4.64
CA LYS A 65 -4.88 11.16 3.45
C LYS A 65 -5.06 9.81 2.76
N PHE A 66 -4.17 8.87 3.02
CA PHE A 66 -4.14 7.55 2.40
C PHE A 66 -4.55 6.45 3.38
N LYS A 67 -4.58 6.76 4.69
CA LYS A 67 -5.14 5.90 5.75
C LYS A 67 -6.66 5.92 5.81
N GLN A 68 -7.31 7.00 5.35
CA GLN A 68 -8.77 7.15 5.46
C GLN A 68 -9.58 6.16 4.61
N ASP A 69 -9.00 5.53 3.58
CA ASP A 69 -9.74 4.66 2.67
C ASP A 69 -9.24 3.20 2.64
N GLY A 70 -8.86 2.69 3.81
CA GLY A 70 -8.76 1.26 4.05
C GLY A 70 -10.13 0.56 4.12
N LEU A 71 -10.87 0.50 3.01
CA LEU A 71 -11.66 -0.68 2.60
C LEU A 71 -12.81 -1.21 3.50
N ARG A 72 -13.41 -0.43 4.42
CA ARG A 72 -14.57 -0.92 5.18
C ARG A 72 -15.82 -0.04 5.12
N GLU A 73 -15.74 1.25 5.42
CA GLU A 73 -16.92 2.12 5.49
C GLU A 73 -17.57 2.36 4.12
N ALA A 74 -16.80 2.71 3.09
CA ALA A 74 -17.34 2.93 1.73
C ALA A 74 -17.91 1.65 1.10
N HIS A 75 -17.28 0.49 1.37
CA HIS A 75 -17.77 -0.82 0.89
C HIS A 75 -19.03 -1.27 1.64
N LEU A 76 -19.08 -1.07 2.96
CA LEU A 76 -20.27 -1.36 3.78
C LEU A 76 -21.45 -0.42 3.45
N SER A 77 -21.17 0.85 3.16
CA SER A 77 -22.17 1.81 2.69
C SER A 77 -22.76 1.37 1.34
N ALA A 78 -21.91 1.00 0.38
CA ALA A 78 -22.35 0.54 -0.94
C ALA A 78 -23.08 -0.82 -0.91
N LEU A 79 -22.84 -1.66 0.10
CA LEU A 79 -23.57 -2.90 0.33
C LEU A 79 -24.95 -2.66 0.97
N LYS A 80 -25.06 -1.70 1.90
CA LYS A 80 -26.36 -1.32 2.51
C LYS A 80 -27.34 -0.80 1.46
N ASP A 81 -26.90 0.09 0.57
CA ASP A 81 -27.74 0.63 -0.52
C ASP A 81 -28.26 -0.44 -1.50
N LYS A 82 -27.60 -1.61 -1.58
CA LYS A 82 -28.04 -2.73 -2.43
C LYS A 82 -28.98 -3.72 -1.72
N CYS A 83 -29.09 -3.68 -0.40
CA CYS A 83 -29.95 -4.59 0.37
C CYS A 83 -31.32 -3.99 0.71
N ASP A 84 -31.46 -2.67 0.63
CA ASP A 84 -32.69 -1.93 0.96
C ASP A 84 -33.51 -1.52 -0.30
N GLY A 85 -33.19 -2.09 -1.48
CA GLY A 85 -33.84 -1.82 -2.77
C GLY A 85 -34.57 -3.02 -3.36
#